data_AF-A0A2N2IJZ6-F1
#
_entry.id   AF-A0A2N2IJZ6-F1
#
_cell.length_a   1.000
_cell.length_b   1.000
_cell.length_c   1.000
_cell.angle_alpha   90.00
_cell.angle_beta   90.00
_cell.angle_gamma   90.00
#
_symmetry.space_group_name_H-M   'P 1'
#
loop_
_entity.id
_entity.type
_entity.pdbx_description
1 polymer ?
#
loop_
_entity_poly.entity_id
_entity_poly.type
_entity_poly.pdbx_seq_one_letter_code
_entity_poly.pdbx_strand_id
1 'polypeptide(L)'
;MHGSTGPALHYERAPGDALRPLPATYRRREPEKTALYALVRDHLETLLAQARQASADGSGYPAFVEKEFRRYLDCGILANGFARLRCPTCGFERLVAFSCKGRLCPSCWAKRAADSAAHLVDHVLPEAGSLPSERAWSRKSRHAP
;
A
#
# COMPACT_ATOMS: atom_id res chain seq x y z
N MET A 1 10.64 37.51 10.60
CA MET A 1 11.22 36.55 9.64
C MET A 1 11.81 35.40 10.43
N HIS A 2 11.07 34.32 10.64
CA HIS A 2 11.60 33.14 11.34
C HIS A 2 11.90 32.07 10.31
N GLY A 3 13.18 31.94 9.95
CA GLY A 3 13.69 30.84 9.14
C GLY A 3 13.62 29.55 9.94
N SER A 4 12.82 28.60 9.49
CA SER A 4 12.79 27.26 10.06
C SER A 4 13.94 26.44 9.47
N THR A 5 15.08 26.40 10.15
CA THR A 5 16.14 25.42 9.89
C THR A 5 15.72 24.07 10.47
N GLY A 6 14.69 23.46 9.85
CA GLY A 6 14.39 22.05 10.07
C GLY A 6 15.42 21.18 9.35
N PRO A 7 15.67 19.94 9.81
CA PRO A 7 16.55 19.02 9.09
C PRO A 7 16.05 18.85 7.65
N ALA A 8 16.99 18.72 6.71
CA ALA A 8 16.67 18.42 5.31
C ALA A 8 15.96 17.07 5.26
N LEU A 9 14.64 17.09 5.28
CA LEU A 9 13.81 15.92 5.02
C LEU A 9 13.99 15.60 3.54
N HIS A 10 14.77 14.57 3.23
CA HIS A 10 14.77 13.97 1.90
C HIS A 10 13.51 13.09 1.77
N TYR A 11 12.37 13.73 1.52
CA TYR A 11 11.09 13.04 1.28
C TYR A 11 10.79 12.88 -0.22
N GLU A 12 11.55 13.57 -1.06
CA GLU A 12 11.46 13.50 -2.51
C GLU A 12 12.24 12.31 -3.05
N ARG A 13 11.64 11.60 -4.01
CA ARG A 13 12.29 10.48 -4.68
C ARG A 13 13.29 10.99 -5.74
N ALA A 14 12.91 12.02 -6.48
CA ALA A 14 13.78 12.84 -7.30
C ALA A 14 13.62 14.33 -6.91
N PRO A 15 14.69 15.14 -6.98
CA PRO A 15 14.60 16.57 -6.68
C PRO A 15 13.48 17.26 -7.47
N GLY A 16 12.60 17.95 -6.75
CA GLY A 16 11.45 18.67 -7.32
C GLY A 16 10.16 17.86 -7.45
N ASP A 17 10.15 16.57 -7.07
CA ASP A 17 8.93 15.75 -7.08
C ASP A 17 7.82 16.31 -6.19
N ALA A 18 8.14 16.97 -5.08
CA ALA A 18 7.13 17.55 -4.21
C ALA A 18 6.54 18.86 -4.72
N LEU A 19 7.27 19.52 -5.63
CA LEU A 19 6.81 20.72 -6.31
C LEU A 19 5.91 20.38 -7.50
N ARG A 20 5.86 19.10 -7.92
CA ARG A 20 4.93 18.68 -8.98
C ARG A 20 3.50 18.85 -8.49
N PRO A 21 2.60 19.40 -9.32
CA PRO A 21 1.19 19.45 -9.00
C PRO A 21 0.70 18.04 -8.70
N LEU A 22 0.08 17.86 -7.53
CA LEU A 22 -0.68 16.64 -7.29
C LEU A 22 -1.71 16.52 -8.41
N PRO A 23 -1.96 15.31 -8.95
CA PRO A 23 -3.06 15.13 -9.87
C PRO A 23 -4.34 15.66 -9.22
N ALA A 24 -5.13 16.42 -9.98
CA ALA A 24 -6.29 17.18 -9.50
C ALA A 24 -7.35 16.33 -8.75
N THR A 25 -7.22 15.01 -8.78
CA THR A 25 -8.21 14.03 -8.35
C THR A 25 -7.63 12.95 -7.42
N TYR A 26 -6.57 13.21 -6.64
CA TYR A 26 -6.22 12.23 -5.59
C TYR A 26 -7.31 12.19 -4.51
N ARG A 27 -8.21 11.21 -4.60
CA ARG A 27 -9.22 10.90 -3.58
C ARG A 27 -8.65 9.95 -2.54
N ARG A 28 -8.88 10.27 -1.25
CA ARG A 28 -8.57 9.34 -0.15
C ARG A 28 -9.37 8.04 -0.37
N ARG A 29 -8.76 6.90 -0.07
CA ARG A 29 -9.49 5.62 -0.03
C ARG A 29 -10.41 5.58 1.19
N GLU A 30 -11.62 5.10 0.98
CA GLU A 30 -12.62 4.88 2.03
C GLU A 30 -12.86 3.37 2.15
N PRO A 31 -11.95 2.62 2.81
CA PRO A 31 -12.05 1.17 2.91
C PRO A 31 -13.39 0.70 3.46
N GLU A 32 -13.98 1.45 4.39
CA GLU A 32 -15.30 1.23 4.99
C GLU A 32 -16.46 1.18 3.98
N LYS A 33 -16.25 1.70 2.76
CA LYS A 33 -17.22 1.68 1.64
C LYS A 33 -16.98 0.55 0.64
N THR A 34 -15.98 -0.30 0.87
CA THR A 34 -15.63 -1.40 -0.06
C THR A 34 -16.35 -2.69 0.30
N ALA A 35 -16.70 -3.48 -0.71
CA ALA A 35 -17.38 -4.77 -0.50
C ALA A 35 -16.56 -5.76 0.36
N LEU A 36 -15.23 -5.82 0.13
CA LEU A 36 -14.35 -6.69 0.93
C LEU A 36 -14.34 -6.28 2.41
N TYR A 37 -14.32 -4.98 2.70
CA TYR A 37 -14.33 -4.50 4.07
C TYR A 37 -15.63 -4.90 4.78
N ALA A 38 -16.78 -4.70 4.11
CA ALA A 38 -18.07 -5.10 4.65
C ALA A 38 -18.10 -6.62 4.94
N LEU A 39 -17.68 -7.44 3.97
CA LEU A 39 -17.62 -8.90 4.15
C LEU A 39 -16.74 -9.32 5.33
N VAL A 40 -15.53 -8.79 5.44
CA VAL A 40 -14.64 -9.14 6.55
C VAL A 40 -15.21 -8.65 7.88
N ARG A 41 -15.70 -7.41 7.95
CA ARG A 41 -16.29 -6.84 9.16
C ARG A 41 -17.45 -7.69 9.66
N ASP A 42 -18.32 -8.12 8.74
CA ASP A 42 -19.58 -8.80 9.07
C ASP A 42 -19.38 -10.30 9.36
N HIS A 43 -18.30 -10.92 8.85
CA HIS A 43 -18.11 -12.37 8.93
C HIS A 43 -16.84 -12.83 9.67
N LEU A 44 -15.94 -11.94 10.10
CA LEU A 44 -14.68 -12.33 10.75
C LEU A 44 -14.91 -13.18 12.00
N GLU A 45 -15.79 -12.75 12.90
CA GLU A 45 -16.00 -13.48 14.16
C GLU A 45 -16.61 -14.87 13.91
N THR A 46 -17.54 -14.99 12.95
CA THR A 46 -18.09 -16.28 12.51
C THR A 46 -17.01 -17.19 11.94
N LEU A 47 -16.15 -16.65 11.06
CA LEU A 47 -15.04 -17.40 10.47
C LEU A 47 -14.08 -17.94 11.55
N LEU A 48 -13.73 -17.12 12.54
CA LEU A 48 -12.84 -17.50 13.64
C LEU A 48 -13.48 -18.56 14.55
N ALA A 49 -14.77 -18.42 14.85
CA ALA A 49 -15.50 -19.39 15.66
C ALA A 49 -15.60 -20.76 14.96
N GLN A 50 -15.95 -20.77 13.67
CA GLN A 50 -16.02 -22.00 12.87
C GLN A 50 -14.66 -22.70 12.79
N ALA A 51 -13.57 -21.94 12.63
CA ALA A 51 -12.23 -22.50 12.60
C ALA A 51 -11.85 -23.20 13.92
N ARG A 52 -12.19 -22.60 15.08
CA ARG A 52 -11.97 -23.21 16.39
C ARG A 52 -12.80 -24.47 16.58
N GLN A 53 -14.06 -24.48 16.13
CA GLN A 53 -14.93 -25.65 16.21
C GLN A 53 -14.44 -26.83 15.35
N ALA A 54 -13.87 -26.54 14.18
CA ALA A 54 -13.37 -27.55 13.25
C ALA A 54 -12.00 -28.12 13.65
N SER A 55 -11.28 -27.46 14.55
CA SER A 55 -9.95 -27.87 14.99
C SER A 55 -10.06 -28.83 16.17
N ALA A 56 -9.38 -29.98 16.08
CA ALA A 56 -9.47 -31.05 17.08
C ALA A 56 -9.00 -30.61 18.48
N ASP A 57 -8.06 -29.66 18.54
CA ASP A 57 -7.52 -29.06 19.75
C ASP A 57 -8.14 -27.68 20.08
N GLY A 58 -9.13 -27.23 19.29
CA GLY A 58 -9.80 -25.94 19.46
C GLY A 58 -8.94 -24.70 19.13
N SER A 59 -7.73 -24.89 18.61
CA SER A 59 -6.77 -23.82 18.32
C SER A 59 -7.24 -22.90 17.18
N GLY A 60 -7.95 -23.44 16.19
CA GLY A 60 -8.41 -22.68 15.02
C GLY A 60 -7.26 -22.23 14.11
N TYR A 61 -7.33 -21.01 13.58
CA TYR A 61 -6.27 -20.46 12.73
C TYR A 61 -5.04 -19.99 13.54
N PRO A 62 -3.84 -19.99 12.95
CA PRO A 62 -2.68 -19.36 13.56
C PRO A 62 -2.96 -17.91 13.96
N ALA A 63 -2.43 -17.47 15.11
CA ALA A 63 -2.71 -16.15 15.68
C ALA A 63 -2.44 -14.96 14.73
N PHE A 64 -1.50 -15.11 13.79
CA PHE A 64 -1.20 -14.06 12.81
C PHE A 64 -2.37 -13.81 11.83
N VAL A 65 -3.20 -14.82 11.54
CA VAL A 65 -4.33 -14.71 10.61
C VAL A 65 -5.39 -13.77 11.20
N GLU A 66 -5.81 -14.03 12.43
CA GLU A 66 -6.75 -13.16 13.15
C GLU A 66 -6.19 -11.73 13.27
N LYS A 67 -4.92 -11.61 13.67
CA LYS A 67 -4.23 -10.32 13.77
C LYS A 67 -4.24 -9.55 12.45
N GLU A 68 -4.02 -10.20 11.32
CA GLU A 68 -4.02 -9.55 10.01
C GLU A 68 -5.42 -9.07 9.59
N PHE A 69 -6.48 -9.84 9.85
CA PHE A 69 -7.85 -9.41 9.57
C PHE A 69 -8.27 -8.23 10.44
N ARG A 70 -8.00 -8.27 11.75
CA ARG A 70 -8.29 -7.15 12.66
C ARG A 70 -7.54 -5.88 12.22
N ARG A 71 -6.24 -5.99 11.91
CA ARG A 71 -5.45 -4.88 11.37
C ARG A 71 -5.95 -4.37 10.01
N TYR A 72 -6.48 -5.24 9.16
CA TYR A 72 -7.09 -4.84 7.90
C TYR A 72 -8.33 -3.97 8.12
N LEU A 73 -9.20 -4.34 9.07
CA LEU A 73 -10.38 -3.55 9.44
C LEU A 73 -9.99 -2.18 10.02
N ASP A 74 -8.83 -2.05 10.67
CA ASP A 74 -8.38 -0.75 11.14
C ASP A 74 -7.69 0.10 10.05
N CYS A 75 -7.23 -0.54 8.97
CA CYS A 75 -6.35 0.07 8.01
C CYS A 75 -7.05 1.17 7.20
N GLY A 76 -6.53 2.39 7.27
CA GLY A 76 -7.03 3.51 6.46
C GLY A 76 -8.29 4.17 7.02
N ILE A 77 -8.77 3.79 8.20
CA ILE A 77 -9.90 4.40 8.89
C ILE A 77 -9.42 5.63 9.68
N LEU A 78 -10.01 6.80 9.44
CA LEU A 78 -9.59 8.05 10.11
C LEU A 78 -9.87 8.01 11.62
N ALA A 79 -10.95 7.38 12.05
CA ALA A 79 -11.28 7.23 13.48
C ALA A 79 -10.21 6.46 14.26
N ASN A 80 -9.41 5.63 13.58
CA ASN A 80 -8.35 4.83 14.18
C ASN A 80 -6.98 5.54 14.15
N GLY A 81 -6.93 6.80 13.72
CA GLY A 81 -5.73 7.63 13.72
C GLY A 81 -5.27 8.07 12.32
N PHE A 82 -4.66 9.25 12.27
CA PHE A 82 -4.19 9.87 11.05
C PHE A 82 -3.05 10.86 11.30
N ALA A 83 -2.30 11.17 10.24
CA ALA A 83 -1.41 12.32 10.17
C ALA A 83 -2.12 13.49 9.45
N ARG A 84 -1.92 14.72 9.93
CA ARG A 84 -2.37 15.94 9.26
C ARG A 84 -1.18 16.56 8.54
N LEU A 85 -1.24 16.59 7.22
CA LEU A 85 -0.27 17.27 6.37
C LEU A 85 -0.78 18.68 6.11
N ARG A 86 0.05 19.69 6.35
CA ARG A 86 -0.26 21.10 6.10
C ARG A 86 0.89 21.77 5.36
N CYS A 87 0.60 22.42 4.24
CA CYS A 87 1.57 23.29 3.58
C CYS A 87 1.63 24.64 4.32
N PRO A 88 2.80 25.07 4.82
CA PRO A 88 2.91 26.34 5.55
C PRO A 88 2.72 27.56 4.63
N THR A 89 2.95 27.41 3.32
CA THR A 89 2.91 28.52 2.35
C THR A 89 1.50 28.79 1.83
N CYS A 90 0.80 27.75 1.35
CA CYS A 90 -0.55 27.90 0.78
C CYS A 90 -1.68 27.48 1.72
N GLY A 91 -1.36 26.94 2.91
CA GLY A 91 -2.35 26.50 3.89
C GLY A 91 -3.12 25.24 3.49
N PHE A 92 -2.80 24.61 2.35
CA PHE A 92 -3.44 23.35 1.94
C PHE A 92 -3.25 22.27 3.01
N GLU A 93 -4.33 21.56 3.31
CA GLU A 93 -4.34 20.52 4.34
C GLU A 93 -4.91 19.20 3.84
N ARG A 94 -4.38 18.11 4.39
CA ARG A 94 -4.88 16.76 4.11
C ARG A 94 -4.71 15.84 5.31
N LEU A 95 -5.70 15.00 5.56
CA LEU A 95 -5.60 13.90 6.50
C LEU A 95 -5.17 12.63 5.78
N VAL A 96 -4.17 11.95 6.35
CA VAL A 96 -3.66 10.67 5.88
C VAL A 96 -3.86 9.64 6.98
N ALA A 97 -4.83 8.75 6.79
CA ALA A 97 -5.09 7.66 7.73
C ALA A 97 -3.89 6.70 7.80
N PHE A 98 -3.69 6.08 8.97
CA PHE A 98 -2.60 5.13 9.13
C PHE A 98 -2.84 3.84 8.35
N SER A 99 -1.75 3.29 7.81
CA SER A 99 -1.74 2.02 7.09
C SER A 99 -1.32 0.90 8.04
N CYS A 100 -2.00 -0.25 7.93
CA CYS A 100 -1.66 -1.39 8.75
C CYS A 100 -0.29 -1.98 8.39
N LYS A 101 0.20 -1.80 7.15
CA LYS A 101 1.42 -2.43 6.64
C LYS A 101 1.36 -3.97 6.67
N GLY A 102 0.15 -4.54 6.71
CA GLY A 102 -0.08 -5.99 6.67
C GLY A 102 0.27 -6.61 5.32
N ARG A 103 0.10 -7.93 5.23
CA ARG A 103 0.28 -8.73 4.02
C ARG A 103 -1.06 -9.11 3.38
N LEU A 104 -2.14 -9.24 4.17
CA LEU A 104 -3.47 -9.54 3.64
C LEU A 104 -4.24 -8.30 3.15
N CYS A 105 -3.95 -7.13 3.72
CA CYS A 105 -4.60 -5.88 3.32
C CYS A 105 -4.25 -5.52 1.87
N PRO A 106 -5.23 -5.47 0.93
CA PRO A 106 -4.93 -5.26 -0.50
C PRO A 106 -4.23 -3.94 -0.79
N SER A 107 -4.55 -2.88 -0.05
CA SER A 107 -3.92 -1.56 -0.24
C SER A 107 -2.46 -1.54 0.21
N CYS A 108 -2.16 -2.15 1.36
CA CYS A 108 -0.79 -2.22 1.89
C CYS A 108 0.07 -3.18 1.06
N TRP A 109 -0.48 -4.30 0.62
CA TRP A 109 0.21 -5.23 -0.27
C TRP A 109 0.52 -4.58 -1.62
N ALA A 110 -0.46 -3.91 -2.24
CA ALA A 110 -0.25 -3.20 -3.50
C ALA A 110 0.82 -2.11 -3.39
N LYS A 111 0.82 -1.34 -2.29
CA LYS A 111 1.87 -0.34 -2.05
C LYS A 111 3.24 -0.99 -1.88
N ARG A 112 3.34 -2.07 -1.10
CA ARG A 112 4.59 -2.83 -0.95
C ARG A 112 5.08 -3.37 -2.29
N ALA A 113 4.21 -3.94 -3.11
CA ALA A 113 4.57 -4.46 -4.42
C ALA A 113 5.11 -3.35 -5.34
N ALA A 114 4.47 -2.18 -5.35
CA ALA A 114 4.95 -1.02 -6.08
C ALA A 114 6.33 -0.54 -5.58
N ASP A 115 6.53 -0.49 -4.27
CA ASP A 115 7.82 -0.09 -3.67
C ASP A 115 8.92 -1.11 -3.98
N SER A 116 8.60 -2.41 -3.91
CA SER A 116 9.51 -3.48 -4.32
C SER A 116 9.88 -3.38 -5.79
N ALA A 117 8.91 -3.21 -6.68
CA ALA A 117 9.16 -3.08 -8.12
C ALA A 117 10.08 -1.89 -8.41
N ALA A 118 9.85 -0.77 -7.72
CA ALA A 118 10.61 0.43 -7.97
C ALA A 118 12.02 0.36 -7.35
N HIS A 119 12.19 -0.28 -6.19
CA HIS A 119 13.52 -0.61 -5.66
C HIS A 119 14.32 -1.53 -6.61
N LEU A 120 13.64 -2.52 -7.21
CA LEU A 120 14.27 -3.40 -8.18
C LEU A 120 14.80 -2.61 -9.38
N VAL A 121 13.98 -1.74 -9.97
CA VAL A 121 14.38 -0.91 -11.12
C VAL A 121 15.49 0.07 -10.77
N ASP A 122 15.38 0.76 -9.62
CA ASP A 122 16.28 1.87 -9.31
C ASP A 122 17.64 1.41 -8.75
N HIS A 123 17.72 0.21 -8.16
CA HIS A 123 18.87 -0.18 -7.34
C HIS A 123 19.39 -1.61 -7.52
N VAL A 124 18.60 -2.52 -8.07
CA VAL A 124 18.98 -3.95 -8.11
C VAL A 124 19.22 -4.44 -9.53
N LEU A 125 18.34 -4.08 -10.45
CA LEU A 125 18.44 -4.49 -11.84
C LEU A 125 19.49 -3.61 -12.53
N PRO A 126 20.38 -4.21 -13.35
CA PRO A 126 21.28 -3.41 -14.17
C PRO A 126 20.45 -2.59 -15.17
N GLU A 127 20.94 -1.40 -15.54
CA GLU A 127 20.43 -0.72 -16.72
C GLU A 127 20.48 -1.70 -17.88
N ALA A 128 19.36 -1.86 -18.59
CA ALA A 128 19.29 -2.77 -19.72
C ALA A 128 20.22 -2.26 -20.83
N GLY A 129 21.48 -2.65 -20.77
CA GLY A 129 22.46 -2.42 -21.82
C GLY A 129 21.92 -3.06 -23.10
N SER A 130 21.46 -2.20 -24.01
CA SER A 130 21.04 -2.53 -25.38
C SER A 130 20.42 -3.93 -25.53
N LEU A 131 19.19 -4.12 -25.05
CA LEU A 131 18.40 -5.25 -25.56
C LEU A 131 18.30 -5.09 -27.09
N PRO A 132 18.57 -6.13 -27.89
CA PRO A 132 18.38 -6.05 -29.33
C PRO A 132 16.91 -5.69 -29.58
N SER A 133 16.70 -4.67 -30.43
CA SER A 133 15.41 -4.02 -30.73
C SER A 133 14.21 -4.98 -30.69
N GLU A 134 13.04 -4.48 -30.29
CA GLU A 134 11.72 -5.14 -30.16
C GLU A 134 11.40 -6.26 -31.20
N ARG A 135 12.00 -6.19 -32.39
CA ARG A 135 12.02 -7.26 -33.41
C ARG A 135 12.46 -8.64 -32.88
N ALA A 136 13.31 -8.72 -31.86
CA ALA A 136 13.79 -9.99 -31.31
C ALA A 136 12.74 -10.76 -30.50
N TRP A 137 11.86 -10.06 -29.77
CA TRP A 137 10.76 -10.68 -29.01
C TRP A 137 9.67 -11.23 -29.93
N SER A 138 9.32 -10.49 -30.99
CA SER A 138 8.28 -10.89 -31.96
C SER A 138 8.65 -12.09 -32.85
N ARG A 139 9.92 -12.50 -32.88
CA ARG A 139 10.37 -13.70 -33.60
C ARG A 139 10.28 -14.96 -32.74
N LYS A 140 10.49 -14.86 -31.42
CA LYS A 140 10.38 -15.99 -30.48
C LYS A 140 8.93 -16.43 -30.23
N SER A 141 7.96 -15.53 -30.35
CA SER A 141 6.53 -15.86 -30.19
C SER A 141 5.89 -16.53 -31.41
N ARG A 142 6.61 -16.64 -32.54
CA ARG A 142 6.13 -17.30 -33.77
C ARG A 142 6.65 -18.73 -33.97
N HIS A 143 7.45 -19.26 -33.04
CA HIS A 143 8.06 -20.60 -33.13
C HIS A 143 7.79 -21.47 -31.88
N ALA A 144 6.73 -21.16 -31.11
CA ALA A 144 6.17 -22.16 -30.21
C ALA A 144 5.23 -23.06 -31.03
N PRO A 145 5.41 -24.40 -31.02
CA PRO A 145 4.51 -25.34 -31.70
C PRO A 145 3.10 -25.30 -31.11
#